data_AF-A0A1T5NAP2-F1
#
_entry.id   AF-A0A1T5NAP2-F1
#
_cell.length_a   1.000
_cell.length_b   1.000
_cell.length_c   1.000
_cell.angle_alpha   90.00
_cell.angle_beta   90.00
_cell.angle_gamma   90.00
#
_symmetry.space_group_name_H-M   'P 1'
#
loop_
_entity.id
_entity.type
_entity.pdbx_description
1 polymer ?
#
loop_
_entity_poly.entity_id
_entity_poly.type
_entity_poly.pdbx_seq_one_letter_code
_entity_poly.pdbx_strand_id
1 'polypeptide(L)'
;MLTLPHTRILNKGTKLPALLLAVYTVLGILQLQHYFSWKSTFFILCIIAMGVVLKVDRSRPCSMRCGWIALFFLLLSWQIPVLTFRYATLITALFFVTEFFFGRLQTLTFITAALIAPAIDFVVNVFSFPIRLWLTGVAGNILAGINPQVTTTGNMILLGNNEFSVDPACMGLQMMLTSLLCGVMLIALYQRRYQKVLPLTGIVVVLVVIAGLNIIANLFRIILLVQFALPPETMAHDAMGIATLLIYVILPLLPGIKWILQRYGKVKPAYNGVQPIPLYGWLLHVVLAAGIIGGHFFMTPKSTASGEMDQQVKRLSGYSYAVLDDHIIKQTKDNALLYVKGIPGFYFTDHQPMICWKGSGFGFYKIQEATIQGAKVYTAELKKENSTLYTAWWYESRTRRSSSQLEWRWDALCSGNNYYLVNITVEDKSLLGPEIRALLHTHLIQ
;
A
#
# COMPACT_ATOMS: atom_id res chain seq x y z
N MET A 1 29.06 39.16 32.03
CA MET A 1 30.26 38.35 31.70
C MET A 1 29.94 36.85 31.75
N LEU A 2 28.94 36.42 30.98
CA LEU A 2 28.54 35.01 30.80
C LEU A 2 28.24 34.81 29.31
N THR A 3 29.26 35.04 28.48
CA THR A 3 29.25 34.61 27.07
C THR A 3 29.53 33.11 27.07
N LEU A 4 28.44 32.34 27.08
CA LEU A 4 28.37 30.90 26.90
C LEU A 4 29.30 30.40 25.77
N PRO A 5 29.84 29.17 25.87
CA PRO A 5 30.79 28.57 24.94
C PRO A 5 30.09 28.12 23.64
N HIS A 6 29.35 29.01 22.99
CA HIS A 6 28.52 28.68 21.83
C HIS A 6 29.32 28.59 20.52
N THR A 7 30.56 29.09 20.51
CA THR A 7 31.40 29.17 19.30
C THR A 7 32.40 28.01 19.17
N ARG A 8 32.63 27.21 20.22
CA ARG A 8 33.59 26.07 20.17
C ARG A 8 32.99 24.74 19.69
N ILE A 9 31.68 24.65 19.46
CA ILE A 9 31.00 23.43 18.97
C ILE A 9 31.09 23.29 17.43
N LEU A 10 31.52 24.33 16.71
CA LEU A 10 31.55 24.33 15.25
C LEU A 10 32.61 23.42 14.61
N ASN A 11 33.71 23.09 15.29
CA ASN A 11 34.80 22.27 14.70
C ASN A 11 34.84 20.80 15.17
N LYS A 12 34.01 20.40 16.15
CA LYS A 12 33.80 18.97 16.53
C LYS A 12 32.45 18.42 16.03
N GLY A 13 31.73 19.21 15.22
CA GLY A 13 30.30 19.05 14.92
C GLY A 13 29.89 17.97 13.92
N THR A 14 30.79 17.18 13.34
CA THR A 14 30.42 16.11 12.37
C THR A 14 30.13 14.76 13.03
N LYS A 15 30.74 14.48 14.19
CA LYS A 15 30.61 13.16 14.86
C LYS A 15 29.21 12.94 15.44
N LEU A 16 28.61 13.99 15.99
CA LEU A 16 27.34 13.89 16.69
C LEU A 16 26.13 13.70 15.76
N PRO A 17 25.99 14.44 14.64
CA PRO A 17 24.96 14.15 13.64
C PRO A 17 25.12 12.74 13.05
N ALA A 18 26.36 12.31 12.79
CA ALA A 18 26.64 10.97 12.30
C ALA A 18 26.22 9.89 13.32
N LEU A 19 26.48 10.10 14.61
CA LEU A 19 26.02 9.21 15.67
C LEU A 19 24.49 9.13 15.74
N LEU A 20 23.79 10.27 15.69
CA LEU A 20 22.32 10.29 15.71
C LEU A 20 21.71 9.62 14.47
N LEU A 21 22.27 9.86 13.29
CA LEU A 21 21.86 9.16 12.07
C LEU A 21 22.07 7.65 12.22
N ALA A 22 23.22 7.21 12.73
CA ALA A 22 23.51 5.80 12.96
C ALA A 22 22.52 5.17 13.96
N VAL A 23 22.25 5.83 15.09
CA VAL A 23 21.29 5.37 16.11
C VAL A 23 19.90 5.21 15.51
N TYR A 24 19.33 6.23 14.85
CA TYR A 24 18.00 6.11 14.25
C TYR A 24 17.95 5.11 13.09
N THR A 25 19.06 4.93 12.36
CA THR A 25 19.14 3.90 11.31
C THR A 25 19.11 2.50 11.90
N VAL A 26 19.89 2.23 12.95
CA VAL A 26 19.88 0.95 13.67
C VAL A 26 18.51 0.67 14.27
N LEU A 27 17.91 1.65 14.95
CA LEU A 27 16.54 1.53 15.47
C LEU A 27 15.53 1.27 14.34
N GLY A 28 15.72 1.90 13.18
CA GLY A 28 14.91 1.68 12.00
C GLY A 28 15.01 0.25 11.47
N ILE A 29 16.23 -0.29 11.33
CA ILE A 29 16.45 -1.66 10.88
C ILE A 29 15.81 -2.65 11.86
N LEU A 30 16.03 -2.48 13.17
CA LEU A 30 15.51 -3.38 14.19
C LEU A 30 13.97 -3.36 14.25
N GLN A 31 13.35 -2.18 14.25
CA GLN A 31 11.90 -2.06 14.41
C GLN A 31 11.11 -2.33 13.12
N LEU A 32 11.75 -2.19 11.95
CA LEU A 32 11.09 -2.31 10.65
C LEU A 32 11.58 -3.53 9.85
N GLN A 33 12.30 -4.47 10.48
CA GLN A 33 12.82 -5.66 9.80
C GLN A 33 11.75 -6.49 9.07
N HIS A 34 10.54 -6.56 9.63
CA HIS A 34 9.40 -7.26 9.02
C HIS A 34 8.49 -6.35 8.19
N TYR A 35 8.72 -5.03 8.23
CA TYR A 35 7.89 -4.08 7.50
C TYR A 35 8.30 -3.99 6.03
N PHE A 36 9.59 -4.13 5.73
CA PHE A 36 10.12 -4.11 4.37
C PHE A 36 10.53 -5.50 3.88
N SER A 37 10.22 -5.79 2.62
CA SER A 37 10.81 -6.92 1.90
C SER A 37 12.21 -6.55 1.40
N TRP A 38 13.21 -6.57 2.28
CA TRP A 38 14.58 -6.09 2.03
C TRP A 38 15.26 -6.67 0.78
N LYS A 39 14.89 -7.90 0.39
CA LYS A 39 15.44 -8.60 -0.78
C LYS A 39 14.73 -8.27 -2.10
N SER A 40 13.66 -7.47 -2.07
CA SER A 40 12.88 -7.15 -3.26
C SER A 40 13.60 -6.14 -4.16
N THR A 41 13.47 -6.30 -5.47
CA THR A 41 13.94 -5.31 -6.47
C THR A 41 13.29 -3.94 -6.26
N PHE A 42 12.03 -3.92 -5.82
CA PHE A 42 11.32 -2.70 -5.46
C PHE A 42 12.01 -1.95 -4.31
N PHE A 43 12.50 -2.65 -3.27
CA PHE A 43 13.23 -2.00 -2.18
C PHE A 43 14.54 -1.35 -2.66
N ILE A 44 15.26 -2.00 -3.59
CA ILE A 44 16.45 -1.42 -4.22
C ILE A 44 16.08 -0.13 -4.97
N LEU A 45 14.97 -0.15 -5.73
CA LEU A 45 14.46 1.04 -6.41
C LEU A 45 14.12 2.16 -5.41
N CYS A 46 13.53 1.84 -4.26
CA CYS A 46 13.25 2.81 -3.20
C CYS A 46 14.52 3.49 -2.68
N ILE A 47 15.61 2.73 -2.47
CA ILE A 47 16.91 3.28 -2.05
C ILE A 47 17.47 4.21 -3.13
N ILE A 48 17.46 3.78 -4.39
CA ILE A 48 17.94 4.59 -5.53
C ILE A 48 17.12 5.88 -5.62
N ALA A 49 15.79 5.78 -5.56
CA ALA A 49 14.89 6.91 -5.62
C ALA A 49 15.14 7.89 -4.47
N MET A 50 15.31 7.40 -3.25
CA MET A 50 15.67 8.24 -2.11
C MET A 50 17.02 8.92 -2.34
N GLY A 51 18.06 8.22 -2.80
CA GLY A 51 19.37 8.82 -3.10
C GLY A 51 19.33 9.89 -4.19
N VAL A 52 18.52 9.68 -5.24
CA VAL A 52 18.33 10.65 -6.34
C VAL A 52 17.52 11.87 -5.88
N VAL A 53 16.54 11.68 -4.99
CA VAL A 53 15.64 12.76 -4.55
C VAL A 53 16.19 13.52 -3.35
N LEU A 54 16.96 12.87 -2.48
CA LEU A 54 17.51 13.46 -1.27
C LEU A 54 18.43 14.64 -1.63
N LYS A 55 17.98 15.84 -1.30
CA LYS A 55 18.74 17.06 -1.48
C LYS A 55 18.50 17.97 -0.29
N VAL A 56 19.61 18.40 0.29
CA VAL A 56 19.64 19.33 1.42
C VAL A 56 19.93 20.72 0.89
N ASP A 57 19.04 21.66 1.16
CA ASP A 57 19.23 23.07 0.86
C ASP A 57 19.94 23.76 2.02
N ARG A 58 21.27 23.87 1.90
CA ARG A 58 22.14 24.51 2.90
C ARG A 58 21.93 26.03 3.00
N SER A 59 21.28 26.65 2.01
CA SER A 59 21.01 28.09 2.04
C SER A 59 19.87 28.46 2.97
N ARG A 60 18.99 27.50 3.28
CA ARG A 60 17.83 27.73 4.14
C ARG A 60 18.20 27.47 5.60
N PRO A 61 17.60 28.22 6.53
CA PRO A 61 17.82 27.99 7.95
C PRO A 61 17.38 26.60 8.35
N CYS A 62 18.08 26.03 9.33
CA CYS A 62 17.74 24.76 9.96
C CYS A 62 16.30 24.81 10.48
N SER A 63 15.60 23.68 10.47
CA SER A 63 14.17 23.62 10.80
C SER A 63 13.85 22.51 11.80
N MET A 64 12.96 22.84 12.72
CA MET A 64 12.45 21.93 13.75
C MET A 64 11.21 21.14 13.30
N ARG A 65 10.68 21.43 12.09
CA ARG A 65 9.40 20.87 11.63
C ARG A 65 9.38 19.34 11.64
N CYS A 66 10.47 18.70 11.22
CA CYS A 66 10.57 17.24 11.18
C CYS A 66 10.55 16.64 12.59
N GLY A 67 11.11 17.34 13.59
CA GLY A 67 11.10 16.87 14.98
C GLY A 67 9.68 16.86 15.56
N TRP A 68 8.88 17.90 15.29
CA TRP A 68 7.48 17.95 15.71
C TRP A 68 6.62 16.91 14.99
N ILE A 69 6.84 16.71 13.69
CA ILE A 69 6.16 15.65 12.93
C ILE A 69 6.53 14.27 13.48
N ALA A 70 7.81 14.04 13.81
CA ALA A 70 8.25 12.79 14.43
C ALA A 70 7.60 12.56 15.79
N LEU A 71 7.51 13.60 16.62
CA LEU A 71 6.85 13.53 17.93
C LEU A 71 5.36 13.21 17.79
N PHE A 72 4.67 13.84 16.83
CA PHE A 72 3.27 13.56 16.53
C PHE A 72 3.05 12.09 16.15
N PHE A 73 3.85 11.56 15.23
CA PHE A 73 3.74 10.14 14.84
C PHE A 73 4.16 9.19 15.96
N LEU A 74 5.10 9.58 16.82
CA LEU A 74 5.48 8.80 17.99
C LEU A 74 4.28 8.65 18.94
N LEU A 75 3.61 9.76 19.26
CA LEU A 75 2.41 9.75 20.10
C LEU A 75 1.27 8.94 19.47
N LEU A 76 1.05 9.07 18.16
CA LEU A 76 0.09 8.23 17.44
C LEU A 76 0.47 6.75 17.47
N SER A 77 1.76 6.43 17.33
CA SER A 77 2.25 5.04 17.37
C SER A 77 2.01 4.38 18.73
N TRP A 78 1.93 5.19 19.80
CA TRP A 78 1.58 4.74 21.14
C TRP A 78 0.09 4.45 21.30
N GLN A 79 -0.77 5.22 20.64
CA GLN A 79 -2.22 5.01 20.68
C GLN A 79 -2.67 3.89 19.73
N ILE A 80 -2.03 3.80 18.56
CA ILE A 80 -2.37 2.87 17.49
C ILE A 80 -1.08 2.13 17.11
N PRO A 81 -0.91 0.87 17.52
CA PRO A 81 0.35 0.12 17.38
C PRO A 81 0.58 -0.39 15.94
N VAL A 82 0.45 0.46 14.94
CA VAL A 82 0.69 0.12 13.53
C VAL A 82 2.12 0.45 13.12
N LEU A 83 2.76 -0.45 12.36
CA LEU A 83 4.13 -0.31 11.88
C LEU A 83 4.33 0.95 11.02
N THR A 84 3.29 1.43 10.34
CA THR A 84 3.35 2.65 9.52
C THR A 84 3.64 3.91 10.32
N PHE A 85 3.11 4.04 11.54
CA PHE A 85 3.42 5.19 12.40
C PHE A 85 4.83 5.10 12.98
N ARG A 86 5.32 3.88 13.26
CA ARG A 86 6.74 3.67 13.62
C ARG A 86 7.66 4.06 12.46
N TYR A 87 7.35 3.64 11.24
CA TYR A 87 8.06 4.06 10.03
C TYR A 87 8.07 5.59 9.88
N ALA A 88 6.91 6.23 9.96
CA ALA A 88 6.78 7.68 9.84
C ALA A 88 7.59 8.42 10.92
N THR A 89 7.58 7.93 12.15
CA THR A 89 8.38 8.45 13.27
C THR A 89 9.88 8.37 12.97
N LEU A 90 10.37 7.19 12.57
CA LEU A 90 11.79 6.95 12.32
C LEU A 90 12.32 7.75 11.13
N ILE A 91 11.60 7.77 10.00
CA ILE A 91 12.03 8.51 8.81
C ILE A 91 12.02 10.02 9.05
N THR A 92 11.01 10.53 9.77
CA THR A 92 10.96 11.96 10.11
C THR A 92 11.96 12.35 11.20
N ALA A 93 12.33 11.43 12.10
CA ALA A 93 13.46 11.63 13.02
C ALA A 93 14.80 11.70 12.28
N LEU A 94 15.05 10.84 11.28
CA LEU A 94 16.22 10.95 10.39
C LEU A 94 16.23 12.27 9.61
N PHE A 95 15.07 12.67 9.10
CA PHE A 95 14.91 13.98 8.46
C PHE A 95 15.10 15.14 9.43
N PHE A 96 14.74 14.97 10.70
CA PHE A 96 14.97 15.97 11.73
C PHE A 96 16.46 16.15 12.00
N VAL A 97 17.23 15.07 12.16
CA VAL A 97 18.70 15.17 12.24
C VAL A 97 19.24 15.90 11.01
N THR A 98 18.74 15.56 9.82
CA THR A 98 19.21 16.18 8.58
C THR A 98 18.90 17.68 8.53
N GLU A 99 17.67 18.07 8.85
CA GLU A 99 17.24 19.47 8.85
C GLU A 99 17.82 20.32 9.97
N PHE A 100 18.16 19.70 11.09
CA PHE A 100 18.71 20.37 12.25
C PHE A 100 20.22 20.67 12.08
N PHE A 101 20.98 19.80 11.41
CA PHE A 101 22.42 19.96 11.26
C PHE A 101 22.89 20.39 9.87
N PHE A 102 22.21 19.98 8.79
CA PHE A 102 22.72 20.15 7.42
C PHE A 102 21.92 21.13 6.57
N GLY A 103 20.71 21.52 6.99
CA GLY A 103 19.84 22.45 6.26
C GLY A 103 18.54 21.80 5.77
N ARG A 104 17.67 22.56 5.11
CA ARG A 104 16.27 22.15 4.88
C ARG A 104 16.13 21.13 3.75
N LEU A 105 15.32 20.08 3.97
CA LEU A 105 15.00 19.07 2.97
C LEU A 105 13.97 19.56 1.96
N GLN A 106 14.10 19.09 0.72
CA GLN A 106 13.14 19.38 -0.34
C GLN A 106 11.83 18.61 -0.14
N THR A 107 10.70 19.22 -0.54
CA THR A 107 9.36 18.58 -0.45
C THR A 107 9.31 17.23 -1.15
N LEU A 108 10.02 17.08 -2.27
CA LEU A 108 10.07 15.84 -3.03
C LEU A 108 10.62 14.67 -2.19
N THR A 109 11.55 14.92 -1.26
CA THR A 109 12.09 13.91 -0.34
C THR A 109 11.00 13.34 0.59
N PHE A 110 10.10 14.19 1.09
CA PHE A 110 8.97 13.74 1.91
C PHE A 110 7.95 12.93 1.10
N ILE A 111 7.68 13.35 -0.14
CA ILE A 111 6.79 12.62 -1.05
C ILE A 111 7.38 11.24 -1.36
N THR A 112 8.67 11.16 -1.67
CA THR A 112 9.36 9.89 -1.91
C THR A 112 9.34 9.00 -0.67
N ALA A 113 9.59 9.54 0.53
CA ALA A 113 9.45 8.76 1.77
C ALA A 113 8.02 8.21 1.95
N ALA A 114 7.00 9.01 1.70
CA ALA A 114 5.61 8.55 1.76
C ALA A 114 5.37 7.39 0.76
N LEU A 115 5.79 7.54 -0.50
CA LEU A 115 5.62 6.51 -1.53
C LEU A 115 6.39 5.20 -1.25
N ILE A 116 7.50 5.28 -0.52
CA ILE A 116 8.30 4.09 -0.12
C ILE A 116 7.59 3.29 0.97
N ALA A 117 6.69 3.90 1.74
CA ALA A 117 6.02 3.21 2.84
C ALA A 117 5.19 2.01 2.32
N PRO A 118 5.40 0.78 2.83
CA PRO A 118 4.60 -0.40 2.51
C PRO A 118 3.09 -0.20 2.68
N ALA A 119 2.65 0.71 3.55
CA ALA A 119 1.23 1.07 3.66
C ALA A 119 0.65 1.64 2.35
N ILE A 120 1.45 2.34 1.56
CA ILE A 120 1.02 2.83 0.25
C ILE A 120 0.81 1.67 -0.73
N ASP A 121 1.61 0.60 -0.64
CA ASP A 121 1.37 -0.62 -1.43
C ASP A 121 0.01 -1.24 -1.12
N PHE A 122 -0.34 -1.32 0.16
CA PHE A 122 -1.68 -1.74 0.57
C PHE A 122 -2.77 -0.83 -0.02
N VAL A 123 -2.63 0.49 0.11
CA VAL A 123 -3.60 1.46 -0.45
C VAL A 123 -3.75 1.26 -1.96
N VAL A 124 -2.64 1.16 -2.70
CA VAL A 124 -2.66 0.92 -4.15
C VAL A 124 -3.31 -0.43 -4.48
N ASN A 125 -3.09 -1.48 -3.69
CA ASN A 125 -3.75 -2.76 -3.87
C ASN A 125 -5.27 -2.69 -3.76
N VAL A 126 -5.77 -2.00 -2.73
CA VAL A 126 -7.20 -1.85 -2.48
C VAL A 126 -7.88 -1.14 -3.65
N PHE A 127 -7.29 -0.06 -4.15
CA PHE A 127 -7.85 0.69 -5.27
C PHE A 127 -7.63 0.03 -6.64
N SER A 128 -6.50 -0.64 -6.84
CA SER A 128 -6.18 -1.25 -8.13
C SER A 128 -7.01 -2.48 -8.44
N PHE A 129 -7.51 -3.21 -7.45
CA PHE A 129 -8.29 -4.43 -7.70
C PHE A 129 -9.60 -4.16 -8.49
N PRO A 130 -10.51 -3.28 -8.05
CA PRO A 130 -11.71 -2.95 -8.83
C PRO A 130 -11.37 -2.37 -10.22
N ILE A 131 -10.33 -1.53 -10.30
CA ILE A 131 -9.87 -0.95 -11.57
C ILE A 131 -9.43 -2.05 -12.53
N ARG A 132 -8.66 -3.03 -12.07
CA ARG A 132 -8.23 -4.17 -12.90
C ARG A 132 -9.42 -4.98 -13.41
N LEU A 133 -10.39 -5.29 -12.55
CA LEU A 133 -11.59 -6.02 -12.95
C LEU A 133 -12.37 -5.26 -14.04
N TRP A 134 -12.50 -3.94 -13.88
CA TRP A 134 -13.09 -3.08 -14.91
C TRP A 134 -12.27 -3.06 -16.21
N LEU A 135 -10.94 -2.92 -16.12
CA LEU A 135 -10.03 -2.95 -17.27
C LEU A 135 -10.10 -4.27 -18.04
N THR A 136 -10.24 -5.40 -17.35
CA THR A 136 -10.44 -6.71 -18.00
C THR A 136 -11.72 -6.72 -18.84
N GLY A 137 -12.82 -6.19 -18.30
CA GLY A 137 -14.07 -6.04 -19.06
C GLY A 137 -13.91 -5.14 -20.29
N VAL A 138 -13.23 -4.01 -20.15
CA VAL A 138 -12.94 -3.09 -21.26
C VAL A 138 -12.06 -3.76 -22.33
N ALA A 139 -10.98 -4.41 -21.91
CA ALA A 139 -10.08 -5.14 -22.82
C ALA A 139 -10.82 -6.26 -23.56
N GLY A 140 -11.64 -7.02 -22.84
CA GLY A 140 -12.50 -8.06 -23.39
C GLY A 140 -13.44 -7.54 -24.47
N ASN A 141 -14.10 -6.41 -24.23
CA ASN A 141 -15.00 -5.79 -25.21
C ASN A 141 -14.25 -5.31 -26.46
N ILE A 142 -13.06 -4.72 -26.30
CA ILE A 142 -12.21 -4.29 -27.43
C ILE A 142 -11.78 -5.50 -28.26
N LEU A 143 -11.32 -6.56 -27.60
CA LEU A 143 -10.86 -7.79 -28.26
C LEU A 143 -12.00 -8.54 -28.93
N ALA A 144 -13.19 -8.59 -28.33
CA ALA A 144 -14.38 -9.21 -28.91
C ALA A 144 -14.84 -8.49 -30.19
N GLY A 145 -14.61 -7.17 -30.28
CA GLY A 145 -14.85 -6.41 -31.51
C GLY A 145 -13.94 -6.81 -32.68
N ILE A 146 -12.77 -7.40 -32.41
CA ILE A 146 -11.82 -7.88 -33.41
C ILE A 146 -12.00 -9.39 -33.65
N ASN A 147 -12.19 -10.16 -32.58
CA ASN A 147 -12.38 -11.60 -32.62
C ASN A 147 -13.61 -12.01 -31.78
N PRO A 148 -14.74 -12.37 -32.43
CA PRO A 148 -15.97 -12.75 -31.74
C PRO A 148 -15.86 -13.99 -30.82
N GLN A 149 -14.78 -14.77 -30.93
CA GLN A 149 -14.53 -15.92 -30.05
C GLN A 149 -14.02 -15.49 -28.66
N VAL A 150 -13.71 -14.21 -28.47
CA VAL A 150 -13.27 -13.69 -27.18
C VAL A 150 -14.46 -13.53 -26.25
N THR A 151 -14.44 -14.21 -25.12
CA THR A 151 -15.42 -14.05 -24.05
C THR A 151 -14.75 -13.62 -22.77
N THR A 152 -15.43 -12.84 -21.93
CA THR A 152 -14.87 -12.32 -20.68
C THR A 152 -15.76 -12.74 -19.52
N THR A 153 -15.15 -13.25 -18.46
CA THR A 153 -15.86 -13.66 -17.23
C THR A 153 -15.07 -13.21 -16.02
N GLY A 154 -15.51 -12.13 -15.38
CA GLY A 154 -14.81 -11.56 -14.24
C GLY A 154 -13.40 -11.08 -14.61
N ASN A 155 -12.39 -11.59 -13.93
CA ASN A 155 -10.97 -11.32 -14.19
C ASN A 155 -10.36 -12.17 -15.33
N MET A 156 -11.14 -13.01 -16.03
CA MET A 156 -10.66 -13.91 -17.08
C MET A 156 -11.10 -13.46 -18.47
N ILE A 157 -10.20 -13.58 -19.45
CA ILE A 157 -10.49 -13.46 -20.88
C ILE A 157 -10.23 -14.82 -21.52
N LEU A 158 -11.23 -15.39 -22.18
CA LEU A 158 -11.12 -16.65 -22.92
C LEU A 158 -10.98 -16.35 -24.40
N LEU A 159 -9.99 -16.97 -25.05
CA LEU A 159 -9.76 -16.92 -26.49
C LEU A 159 -9.68 -18.36 -27.00
N GLY A 160 -10.81 -18.88 -27.52
CA GLY A 160 -10.93 -20.30 -27.86
C GLY A 160 -10.76 -21.17 -26.61
N ASN A 161 -9.74 -22.05 -26.59
CA ASN A 161 -9.42 -22.91 -25.45
C ASN A 161 -8.40 -22.28 -24.48
N ASN A 162 -7.87 -21.10 -24.78
CA ASN A 162 -6.87 -20.45 -23.95
C ASN A 162 -7.54 -19.52 -22.93
N GLU A 163 -7.20 -19.71 -21.66
CA GLU A 163 -7.67 -18.87 -20.54
C GLU A 163 -6.57 -17.88 -20.13
N PHE A 164 -6.86 -16.58 -20.24
CA PHE A 164 -5.97 -15.51 -19.79
C PHE A 164 -6.51 -14.89 -18.50
N SER A 165 -5.80 -15.12 -17.39
CA SER A 165 -6.13 -14.51 -16.10
C SER A 165 -5.45 -13.15 -15.96
N VAL A 166 -6.25 -12.12 -15.76
CA VAL A 166 -5.79 -10.76 -15.46
C VAL A 166 -5.69 -10.57 -13.95
N ASP A 167 -4.92 -11.44 -13.31
CA ASP A 167 -4.81 -11.49 -11.84
C ASP A 167 -3.67 -10.62 -11.29
N PRO A 168 -3.65 -10.33 -9.97
CA PRO A 168 -2.59 -9.52 -9.33
C PRO A 168 -1.18 -10.11 -9.46
N ALA A 169 -1.06 -11.37 -9.86
CA ALA A 169 0.23 -12.01 -10.16
C ALA A 169 0.90 -11.40 -11.40
N CYS A 170 0.11 -10.80 -12.31
CA CYS A 170 0.65 -9.89 -13.30
C CYS A 170 1.17 -8.67 -12.53
N MET A 171 2.48 -8.43 -12.51
CA MET A 171 3.29 -7.38 -11.84
C MET A 171 2.71 -5.94 -11.66
N GLY A 172 1.50 -5.63 -12.10
CA GLY A 172 0.88 -4.31 -12.10
C GLY A 172 0.84 -3.57 -10.76
N LEU A 173 0.82 -4.28 -9.63
CA LEU A 173 0.90 -3.65 -8.30
C LEU A 173 2.20 -2.86 -8.12
N GLN A 174 3.34 -3.49 -8.42
CA GLN A 174 4.63 -2.81 -8.36
C GLN A 174 4.77 -1.81 -9.50
N MET A 175 4.10 -1.97 -10.63
CA MET A 175 4.22 -1.03 -11.75
C MET A 175 3.70 0.36 -11.42
N MET A 176 2.58 0.48 -10.69
CA MET A 176 2.06 1.79 -10.28
C MET A 176 3.07 2.52 -9.40
N LEU A 177 3.52 1.89 -8.32
CA LEU A 177 4.51 2.49 -7.41
C LEU A 177 5.85 2.74 -8.09
N THR A 178 6.30 1.80 -8.92
CA THR A 178 7.52 1.95 -9.72
C THR A 178 7.42 3.14 -10.65
N SER A 179 6.29 3.33 -11.34
CA SER A 179 6.09 4.51 -12.20
C SER A 179 6.07 5.82 -11.42
N LEU A 180 5.47 5.84 -10.23
CA LEU A 180 5.44 7.02 -9.36
C LEU A 180 6.85 7.35 -8.84
N LEU A 181 7.61 6.34 -8.41
CA LEU A 181 9.01 6.49 -7.98
C LEU A 181 9.91 6.96 -9.13
N CYS A 182 9.78 6.37 -10.32
CA CYS A 182 10.47 6.84 -11.52
C CYS A 182 10.08 8.28 -11.88
N GLY A 183 8.81 8.64 -11.76
CA GLY A 183 8.32 9.99 -11.96
C GLY A 183 8.95 11.01 -11.01
N VAL A 184 8.98 10.74 -9.70
CA VAL A 184 9.64 11.64 -8.73
C VAL A 184 11.14 11.74 -8.98
N MET A 185 11.82 10.65 -9.37
CA MET A 185 13.22 10.70 -9.78
C MET A 185 13.42 11.60 -11.00
N LEU A 186 12.59 11.46 -12.04
CA LEU A 186 12.65 12.32 -13.23
C LEU A 186 12.41 13.79 -12.88
N ILE A 187 11.43 14.09 -12.02
CA ILE A 187 11.23 15.45 -11.50
C ILE A 187 12.50 15.95 -10.83
N ALA A 188 13.12 15.17 -9.94
CA ALA A 188 14.35 15.56 -9.25
C ALA A 188 15.50 15.83 -10.22
N LEU A 189 15.70 14.96 -11.22
CA LEU A 189 16.74 15.10 -12.23
C LEU A 189 16.54 16.37 -13.07
N TYR A 190 15.31 16.64 -13.52
CA TYR A 190 15.02 17.85 -14.29
C TYR A 190 15.10 19.13 -13.45
N GLN A 191 14.67 19.10 -12.19
CA GLN A 191 14.85 20.23 -11.26
C GLN A 191 16.33 20.55 -11.02
N ARG A 192 17.19 19.52 -10.97
CA ARG A 192 18.65 19.69 -10.91
C ARG A 192 19.20 20.28 -12.20
N ARG A 193 18.76 19.77 -13.36
CA ARG A 193 19.24 20.23 -14.68
C ARG A 193 18.88 21.68 -14.97
N TYR A 194 17.66 22.11 -14.64
CA TYR A 194 17.15 23.45 -14.99
C TYR A 194 17.18 24.45 -13.83
N GLN A 195 17.63 24.05 -12.64
CA GLN A 195 17.67 24.88 -11.41
C GLN A 195 16.31 25.52 -11.04
N LYS A 196 15.22 24.92 -11.49
CA LYS A 196 13.84 25.30 -11.16
C LYS A 196 13.23 24.28 -10.21
N VAL A 197 12.26 24.69 -9.41
CA VAL A 197 11.50 23.80 -8.50
C VAL A 197 10.01 23.90 -8.83
N LEU A 198 9.35 22.75 -8.85
CA LEU A 198 7.90 22.69 -8.99
C LEU A 198 7.22 22.95 -7.63
N PRO A 199 6.13 23.73 -7.60
CA PRO A 199 5.28 23.80 -6.42
C PRO A 199 4.65 22.44 -6.13
N LEU A 200 4.21 22.23 -4.88
CA LEU A 200 3.58 20.96 -4.45
C LEU A 200 2.41 20.57 -5.35
N THR A 201 1.55 21.53 -5.73
CA THR A 201 0.43 21.29 -6.65
C THR A 201 0.89 20.74 -7.99
N GLY A 202 1.97 21.28 -8.57
CA GLY A 202 2.56 20.78 -9.81
C GLY A 202 3.10 19.36 -9.69
N ILE A 203 3.72 19.01 -8.54
CA ILE A 203 4.17 17.64 -8.28
C ILE A 203 2.97 16.69 -8.20
N VAL A 204 1.93 17.05 -7.44
CA VAL A 204 0.71 16.25 -7.29
C VAL A 204 0.03 16.02 -8.65
N VAL A 205 -0.11 17.06 -9.47
CA VAL A 205 -0.67 16.93 -10.83
C VAL A 205 0.13 15.93 -11.67
N VAL A 206 1.46 16.01 -11.65
CA VAL A 206 2.30 15.04 -12.37
C VAL A 206 2.09 13.62 -11.84
N LEU A 207 2.02 13.41 -10.52
CA LEU A 207 1.77 12.07 -9.95
C LEU A 207 0.39 11.51 -10.35
N VAL A 208 -0.65 12.36 -10.39
CA VAL A 208 -1.99 11.97 -10.86
C VAL A 208 -1.95 11.58 -12.34
N VAL A 209 -1.24 12.36 -13.17
CA VAL A 209 -1.05 12.02 -14.59
C VAL A 209 -0.31 10.68 -14.75
N ILE A 210 0.72 10.43 -13.95
CA ILE A 210 1.44 9.14 -13.94
C ILE A 210 0.48 7.99 -13.62
N ALA A 211 -0.37 8.15 -12.60
CA ALA A 211 -1.34 7.14 -12.24
C ALA A 211 -2.34 6.86 -13.38
N GLY A 212 -2.83 7.92 -14.04
CA GLY A 212 -3.70 7.80 -15.21
C GLY A 212 -3.02 7.09 -16.39
N LEU A 213 -1.79 7.48 -16.72
CA LEU A 213 -0.99 6.81 -17.76
C LEU A 213 -0.74 5.34 -17.43
N ASN A 214 -0.55 4.99 -16.16
CA ASN A 214 -0.35 3.61 -15.74
C ASN A 214 -1.63 2.76 -15.92
N ILE A 215 -2.82 3.32 -15.65
CA ILE A 215 -4.11 2.66 -15.94
C ILE A 215 -4.23 2.37 -17.44
N ILE A 216 -3.90 3.35 -18.29
CA ILE A 216 -3.90 3.19 -19.75
C ILE A 216 -2.87 2.16 -20.20
N ALA A 217 -1.65 2.21 -19.67
CA ALA A 217 -0.58 1.26 -19.98
C ALA A 217 -1.00 -0.17 -19.61
N ASN A 218 -1.69 -0.36 -18.48
CA ASN A 218 -2.20 -1.66 -18.07
C ASN A 218 -3.32 -2.17 -19.01
N LEU A 219 -4.18 -1.29 -19.53
CA LEU A 219 -5.17 -1.67 -20.55
C LEU A 219 -4.48 -2.23 -21.80
N PHE A 220 -3.53 -1.48 -22.36
CA PHE A 220 -2.77 -1.92 -23.53
C PHE A 220 -2.00 -3.20 -23.24
N ARG A 221 -1.39 -3.34 -22.06
CA ARG A 221 -0.73 -4.57 -21.64
C ARG A 221 -1.68 -5.77 -21.72
N ILE A 222 -2.88 -5.68 -21.16
CA ILE A 222 -3.85 -6.79 -21.19
C ILE A 222 -4.19 -7.16 -22.63
N ILE A 223 -4.50 -6.18 -23.47
CA ILE A 223 -4.83 -6.38 -24.89
C ILE A 223 -3.68 -7.09 -25.62
N LEU A 224 -2.45 -6.62 -25.45
CA LEU A 224 -1.26 -7.19 -26.11
C LEU A 224 -0.98 -8.61 -25.62
N LEU A 225 -1.10 -8.88 -24.31
CA LEU A 225 -0.89 -10.22 -23.77
C LEU A 225 -1.87 -11.25 -24.35
N VAL A 226 -3.15 -10.89 -24.46
CA VAL A 226 -4.17 -11.78 -25.04
C VAL A 226 -3.98 -11.92 -26.55
N GLN A 227 -3.75 -10.81 -27.27
CA GLN A 227 -3.59 -10.82 -28.72
C GLN A 227 -2.39 -11.65 -29.19
N PHE A 228 -1.28 -11.58 -28.46
CA PHE A 228 -0.07 -12.36 -28.74
C PHE A 228 -0.04 -13.70 -28.00
N ALA A 229 -1.12 -14.07 -27.31
CA ALA A 229 -1.25 -15.30 -26.54
C ALA A 229 -0.02 -15.56 -25.64
N LEU A 230 0.40 -14.55 -24.87
CA LEU A 230 1.57 -14.62 -23.99
C LEU A 230 1.15 -15.08 -22.59
N PRO A 231 1.33 -16.37 -22.22
CA PRO A 231 0.87 -16.89 -20.94
C PRO A 231 1.69 -16.31 -19.77
N PRO A 232 1.15 -16.36 -18.55
CA PRO A 232 1.89 -16.01 -17.34
C PRO A 232 3.15 -16.89 -17.21
N GLU A 233 4.15 -16.41 -16.46
CA GLU A 233 5.43 -17.09 -16.20
C GLU A 233 6.40 -17.19 -17.38
N THR A 234 6.10 -16.57 -18.52
CA THR A 234 7.04 -16.44 -19.64
C THR A 234 7.85 -15.14 -19.55
N MET A 235 9.11 -15.17 -19.99
CA MET A 235 9.92 -13.96 -20.10
C MET A 235 9.28 -12.89 -21.01
N ALA A 236 8.55 -13.33 -22.04
CA ALA A 236 7.85 -12.44 -22.96
C ALA A 236 6.73 -11.66 -22.25
N HIS A 237 6.02 -12.29 -21.30
CA HIS A 237 5.01 -11.63 -20.48
C HIS A 237 5.62 -10.47 -19.66
N ASP A 238 6.76 -10.72 -19.00
CA ASP A 238 7.43 -9.71 -18.17
C ASP A 238 8.04 -8.59 -19.03
N ALA A 239 8.65 -8.95 -20.16
CA ALA A 239 9.19 -7.99 -21.12
C ALA A 239 8.09 -7.06 -21.67
N MET A 240 6.90 -7.59 -21.96
CA MET A 240 5.75 -6.78 -22.38
C MET A 240 5.31 -5.80 -21.28
N GLY A 241 5.35 -6.23 -20.01
CA GLY A 241 5.12 -5.34 -18.87
C GLY A 241 6.12 -4.18 -18.82
N ILE A 242 7.42 -4.46 -18.95
CA ILE A 242 8.46 -3.42 -18.96
C ILE A 242 8.30 -2.50 -20.18
N ALA A 243 8.05 -3.06 -21.36
CA ALA A 243 7.88 -2.29 -22.59
C ALA A 243 6.68 -1.33 -22.48
N THR A 244 5.55 -1.79 -21.96
CA THR A 244 4.36 -0.94 -21.77
C THR A 244 4.60 0.17 -20.75
N LEU A 245 5.32 -0.10 -19.65
CA LEU A 245 5.75 0.96 -18.72
C LEU A 245 6.64 2.00 -19.40
N LEU A 246 7.65 1.56 -20.15
CA LEU A 246 8.59 2.47 -20.79
C LEU A 246 7.92 3.33 -21.86
N ILE A 247 7.11 2.72 -22.73
CA ILE A 247 6.47 3.38 -23.87
C ILE A 247 5.30 4.26 -23.43
N TYR A 248 4.39 3.75 -22.62
CA TYR A 248 3.15 4.45 -22.29
C TYR A 248 3.25 5.34 -21.04
N VAL A 249 4.27 5.16 -20.21
CA VAL A 249 4.44 5.95 -18.98
C VAL A 249 5.73 6.76 -19.02
N ILE A 250 6.91 6.14 -19.11
CA ILE A 250 8.18 6.88 -18.99
C ILE A 250 8.42 7.82 -20.18
N LEU A 251 8.26 7.33 -21.41
CA LEU A 251 8.50 8.10 -22.63
C LEU A 251 7.65 9.39 -22.69
N PRO A 252 6.33 9.40 -22.44
CA PRO A 252 5.54 10.63 -22.43
C PRO A 252 5.89 11.55 -21.24
N LEU A 253 6.37 11.01 -20.12
CA LEU A 253 6.77 11.83 -18.97
C LEU A 253 8.05 12.64 -19.21
N LEU A 254 8.99 12.14 -20.03
CA LEU A 254 10.24 12.85 -20.32
C LEU A 254 10.00 14.28 -20.88
N PRO A 255 9.26 14.46 -22.00
CA PRO A 255 8.93 15.79 -22.49
C PRO A 255 7.88 16.49 -21.60
N GLY A 256 6.94 15.74 -21.00
CA GLY A 256 5.88 16.31 -20.17
C GLY A 256 6.41 17.02 -18.92
N ILE A 257 7.27 16.36 -18.14
CA ILE A 257 7.89 16.93 -16.94
C ILE A 257 8.80 18.11 -17.32
N LYS A 258 9.57 17.99 -18.41
CA LYS A 258 10.40 19.08 -18.92
C LYS A 258 9.54 20.32 -19.23
N TRP A 259 8.44 20.14 -19.96
CA TRP A 259 7.53 21.22 -20.33
C TRP A 259 6.89 21.88 -19.10
N ILE A 260 6.34 21.09 -18.17
CA ILE A 260 5.72 21.59 -16.93
C ILE A 260 6.75 22.38 -16.10
N LEU A 261 7.97 21.86 -15.95
CA LEU A 261 9.02 22.52 -15.19
C LEU A 261 9.49 23.82 -15.86
N GLN A 262 9.58 23.87 -17.18
CA GLN A 262 9.96 25.09 -17.89
C GLN A 262 8.90 26.17 -17.75
N ARG A 263 7.61 25.80 -17.85
CA ARG A 263 6.46 26.71 -17.83
C ARG A 263 6.10 27.19 -16.43
N TYR A 264 6.08 26.30 -15.44
CA TYR A 264 5.57 26.57 -14.09
C TYR A 264 6.64 26.49 -12.99
N GLY A 265 7.85 26.04 -13.32
CA GLY A 265 8.95 25.94 -12.37
C GLY A 265 9.45 27.32 -11.92
N LYS A 266 9.62 27.48 -10.61
CA LYS A 266 10.12 28.72 -9.99
C LYS A 266 11.63 28.61 -9.76
N VAL A 267 12.35 29.72 -9.97
CA VAL A 267 13.77 29.82 -9.63
C VAL A 267 13.90 29.75 -8.10
N LYS A 268 14.92 29.04 -7.62
CA LYS A 268 15.17 28.95 -6.18
C LYS A 268 15.57 30.32 -5.62
N PRO A 269 14.87 30.85 -4.61
CA PRO A 269 15.32 32.07 -3.96
C PRO A 269 16.64 31.80 -3.22
N ALA A 270 17.62 32.69 -3.40
CA ALA A 270 18.81 32.69 -2.57
C ALA A 270 18.44 33.19 -1.17
N TYR A 271 18.75 32.39 -0.14
CA TYR A 271 18.63 32.81 1.25
C TYR A 271 20.01 33.16 1.80
N ASN A 272 20.13 34.36 2.34
CA ASN A 272 21.31 34.84 3.03
C ASN A 272 20.98 34.95 4.51
N GLY A 273 21.20 33.87 5.27
CA GLY A 273 20.96 33.92 6.71
C GLY A 273 21.32 32.63 7.41
N VAL A 274 22.38 32.66 8.21
CA VAL A 274 22.69 31.61 9.18
C VAL A 274 21.85 31.90 10.42
N GLN A 275 20.87 31.05 10.70
CA GLN A 275 20.11 31.10 11.95
C GLN A 275 20.84 30.28 13.03
N PRO A 276 20.91 30.74 14.29
CA PRO A 276 21.47 29.95 15.38
C PRO A 276 20.64 28.70 15.64
N ILE A 277 21.31 27.62 16.03
CA ILE A 277 20.67 26.35 16.37
C ILE A 277 20.04 26.47 17.77
N PRO A 278 18.73 26.23 17.93
CA PRO A 278 18.09 26.34 19.24
C PRO A 278 18.45 25.17 20.18
N LEU A 279 18.72 25.47 21.45
CA LEU A 279 19.07 24.47 22.48
C LEU A 279 17.95 23.42 22.69
N TYR A 280 16.68 23.81 22.59
CA TYR A 280 15.54 22.90 22.75
C TYR A 280 15.47 21.80 21.68
N GLY A 281 16.17 21.96 20.55
CA GLY A 281 16.26 20.91 19.53
C GLY A 281 17.00 19.66 20.02
N TRP A 282 17.97 19.83 20.91
CA TRP A 282 18.65 18.71 21.56
C TRP A 282 17.73 17.92 22.47
N LEU A 283 16.95 18.63 23.30
CA LEU A 283 15.98 18.00 24.17
C LEU A 283 14.98 17.17 23.36
N LEU A 284 14.54 17.68 22.21
CA LEU A 284 13.63 16.95 21.33
C LEU A 284 14.24 15.65 20.78
N HIS A 285 15.53 15.64 20.40
CA HIS A 285 16.21 14.41 19.99
C HIS A 285 16.28 13.37 21.12
N VAL A 286 16.57 13.81 22.35
CA VAL A 286 16.60 12.93 23.53
C VAL A 286 15.21 12.34 23.79
N VAL A 287 14.17 13.17 23.78
CA VAL A 287 12.77 12.72 23.95
C VAL A 287 12.37 11.73 22.85
N LEU A 288 12.70 12.02 21.59
CA LEU A 288 12.41 11.12 20.47
C LEU A 288 13.16 9.79 20.61
N ALA A 289 14.45 9.81 20.92
CA ALA A 289 15.23 8.59 21.08
C ALA A 289 14.70 7.74 22.25
N ALA A 290 14.48 8.36 23.41
CA ALA A 290 13.92 7.68 24.58
C ALA A 290 12.52 7.13 24.31
N GLY A 291 11.67 7.90 23.61
CA GLY A 291 10.31 7.48 23.28
C GLY A 291 10.24 6.37 22.24
N ILE A 292 11.12 6.37 21.22
CA ILE A 292 11.23 5.28 20.23
C ILE A 292 11.73 4.00 20.88
N ILE A 293 12.73 4.10 21.77
CA ILE A 293 13.26 2.95 22.53
C ILE A 293 12.20 2.43 23.50
N GLY A 294 11.58 3.31 24.28
CA GLY A 294 10.51 2.96 25.21
C GLY A 294 9.32 2.32 24.48
N GLY A 295 8.91 2.87 23.34
CA GLY A 295 7.86 2.29 22.50
C GLY A 295 8.19 0.87 22.02
N HIS A 296 9.46 0.56 21.77
CA HIS A 296 9.87 -0.80 21.37
C HIS A 296 9.74 -1.82 22.52
N PHE A 297 10.17 -1.45 23.73
CA PHE A 297 10.21 -2.36 24.87
C PHE A 297 8.87 -2.46 25.63
N PHE A 298 8.12 -1.36 25.72
CA PHE A 298 6.89 -1.29 26.52
C PHE A 298 5.63 -1.54 25.72
N MET A 299 5.65 -1.39 24.40
CA MET A 299 4.52 -1.76 23.55
C MET A 299 4.68 -3.19 23.06
N THR A 300 4.51 -4.14 23.97
CA THR A 300 4.06 -5.47 23.55
C THR A 300 2.66 -5.29 22.94
N PRO A 301 2.34 -5.96 21.82
CA PRO A 301 1.01 -5.90 21.25
C PRO A 301 0.04 -6.39 22.33
N LYS A 302 -0.71 -5.45 22.92
CA LYS A 302 -1.83 -5.81 23.78
C LYS A 302 -2.82 -6.50 22.86
N SER A 303 -2.99 -7.80 23.06
CA SER A 303 -4.01 -8.63 22.40
C SER A 303 -5.41 -8.28 22.93
N THR A 304 -5.74 -6.98 23.04
CA THR A 304 -6.83 -6.47 23.88
C THR A 304 -8.14 -6.21 23.15
N ALA A 305 -8.34 -6.69 21.93
CA ALA A 305 -9.62 -6.50 21.23
C ALA A 305 -10.38 -7.79 20.94
N SER A 306 -9.85 -8.95 21.33
CA SER A 306 -10.20 -10.18 20.63
C SER A 306 -11.08 -11.15 21.40
N GLY A 307 -11.11 -11.07 22.74
CA GLY A 307 -12.03 -11.88 23.56
C GLY A 307 -13.51 -11.51 23.39
N GLU A 308 -13.84 -10.25 23.04
CA GLU A 308 -15.23 -9.82 22.80
C GLU A 308 -15.72 -10.10 21.37
N MET A 309 -14.82 -10.19 20.38
CA MET A 309 -15.21 -10.45 18.99
C MET A 309 -15.71 -11.89 18.78
N ASP A 310 -15.15 -12.86 19.49
CA ASP A 310 -15.51 -14.27 19.32
C ASP A 310 -16.95 -14.59 19.77
N GLN A 311 -17.49 -13.83 20.71
CA GLN A 311 -18.85 -14.03 21.24
C GLN A 311 -19.95 -13.48 20.33
N GLN A 312 -19.61 -12.71 19.30
CA GLN A 312 -20.59 -12.05 18.43
C GLN A 312 -20.97 -12.86 17.19
N VAL A 313 -20.32 -14.01 16.95
CA VAL A 313 -20.59 -14.82 15.76
C VAL A 313 -21.52 -15.98 16.09
N LYS A 314 -22.67 -16.01 15.43
CA LYS A 314 -23.70 -17.03 15.62
C LYS A 314 -23.19 -18.41 15.20
N ARG A 315 -23.45 -19.41 16.04
CA ARG A 315 -23.23 -20.83 15.72
C ARG A 315 -24.35 -21.33 14.80
N LEU A 316 -23.97 -21.88 13.66
CA LEU A 316 -24.92 -22.41 12.68
C LEU A 316 -25.33 -23.84 13.04
N SER A 317 -26.62 -24.15 12.91
CA SER A 317 -27.11 -25.51 13.12
C SER A 317 -26.55 -26.44 12.04
N GLY A 318 -26.08 -27.62 12.44
CA GLY A 318 -25.46 -28.61 11.54
C GLY A 318 -24.03 -28.29 11.11
N TYR A 319 -23.43 -27.21 11.62
CA TYR A 319 -22.01 -26.93 11.46
C TYR A 319 -21.23 -27.32 12.72
N SER A 320 -20.08 -27.97 12.54
CA SER A 320 -19.06 -28.06 13.58
C SER A 320 -18.43 -26.68 13.78
N TYR A 321 -18.08 -26.33 15.02
CA TYR A 321 -17.59 -25.00 15.37
C TYR A 321 -16.22 -25.12 16.04
N ALA A 322 -15.24 -24.39 15.53
CA ALA A 322 -13.91 -24.29 16.11
C ALA A 322 -13.42 -22.84 16.07
N VAL A 323 -12.76 -22.39 17.14
CA VAL A 323 -12.01 -21.13 17.18
C VAL A 323 -10.56 -21.47 16.93
N LEU A 324 -9.96 -20.89 15.89
CA LEU A 324 -8.55 -21.02 15.56
C LEU A 324 -7.75 -19.86 16.16
N ASP A 325 -6.43 -19.92 16.01
CA ASP A 325 -5.54 -18.81 16.34
C ASP A 325 -5.98 -17.51 15.64
N ASP A 326 -5.64 -16.37 16.24
CA ASP A 326 -6.04 -15.03 15.80
C ASP A 326 -7.55 -14.80 15.71
N HIS A 327 -8.34 -15.51 16.52
CA HIS A 327 -9.79 -15.28 16.66
C HIS A 327 -10.54 -15.51 15.33
N ILE A 328 -10.04 -16.48 14.57
CA ILE A 328 -10.66 -16.93 13.34
C ILE A 328 -11.65 -18.04 13.69
N ILE A 329 -12.93 -17.78 13.44
CA ILE A 329 -13.97 -18.77 13.67
C ILE A 329 -14.11 -19.62 12.41
N LYS A 330 -13.91 -20.92 12.56
CA LYS A 330 -14.11 -21.93 11.53
C LYS A 330 -15.40 -22.68 11.83
N GLN A 331 -16.32 -22.69 10.88
CA GLN A 331 -17.50 -23.54 10.91
C GLN A 331 -17.48 -24.49 9.72
N THR A 332 -17.66 -25.80 9.93
CA THR A 332 -17.66 -26.79 8.84
C THR A 332 -18.91 -27.66 8.83
N LYS A 333 -19.39 -27.96 7.63
CA LYS A 333 -20.44 -28.92 7.32
C LYS A 333 -19.96 -29.78 6.15
N ASP A 334 -20.58 -30.93 5.92
CA ASP A 334 -20.15 -31.95 4.93
C ASP A 334 -19.60 -31.39 3.61
N ASN A 335 -20.26 -30.38 3.02
CA ASN A 335 -19.86 -29.78 1.73
C ASN A 335 -19.52 -28.28 1.81
N ALA A 336 -19.35 -27.73 3.01
CA ALA A 336 -19.20 -26.28 3.21
C ALA A 336 -18.21 -25.93 4.32
N LEU A 337 -17.30 -25.01 4.02
CA LEU A 337 -16.29 -24.47 4.92
C LEU A 337 -16.48 -22.96 5.05
N LEU A 338 -16.88 -22.52 6.24
CA LEU A 338 -17.08 -21.13 6.60
C LEU A 338 -15.94 -20.65 7.50
N TYR A 339 -15.31 -19.54 7.12
CA TYR A 339 -14.44 -18.76 7.97
C TYR A 339 -15.05 -17.39 8.25
N VAL A 340 -15.10 -17.01 9.52
CA VAL A 340 -15.46 -15.67 9.96
C VAL A 340 -14.26 -15.10 10.70
N LYS A 341 -13.66 -14.04 10.15
CA LYS A 341 -12.46 -13.41 10.70
C LYS A 341 -12.80 -12.03 11.23
N GLY A 342 -12.60 -11.82 12.52
CA GLY A 342 -12.75 -10.50 13.12
C GLY A 342 -11.76 -9.51 12.55
N ILE A 343 -12.21 -8.30 12.22
CA ILE A 343 -11.34 -7.20 11.82
C ILE A 343 -11.22 -6.24 13.02
N PRO A 344 -10.04 -6.15 13.68
CA PRO A 344 -9.87 -5.34 14.89
C PRO A 344 -10.12 -3.83 14.72
N GLY A 345 -10.11 -3.33 13.49
CA GLY A 345 -10.39 -1.92 13.22
C GLY A 345 -10.22 -1.54 11.75
N PHE A 346 -10.64 -0.31 11.43
CA PHE A 346 -10.63 0.24 10.06
C PHE A 346 -9.24 0.27 9.39
N TYR A 347 -8.16 0.23 10.18
CA TYR A 347 -6.77 0.28 9.73
C TYR A 347 -6.13 -1.11 9.51
N PHE A 348 -6.86 -2.20 9.79
CA PHE A 348 -6.32 -3.56 9.75
C PHE A 348 -6.25 -4.13 8.32
N THR A 349 -5.15 -4.78 7.95
CA THR A 349 -4.83 -5.17 6.56
C THR A 349 -4.79 -6.68 6.30
N ASP A 350 -4.71 -7.53 7.34
CA ASP A 350 -4.27 -8.94 7.21
C ASP A 350 -5.37 -9.93 6.80
N HIS A 351 -6.56 -9.45 6.47
CA HIS A 351 -7.69 -10.31 6.13
C HIS A 351 -8.22 -10.09 4.71
N GLN A 352 -7.36 -9.77 3.74
CA GLN A 352 -7.78 -9.81 2.34
C GLN A 352 -7.78 -11.28 1.85
N PRO A 353 -8.92 -11.85 1.41
CA PRO A 353 -9.02 -13.27 1.02
C PRO A 353 -7.99 -13.68 -0.03
N MET A 354 -7.71 -12.79 -0.97
CA MET A 354 -6.74 -13.01 -2.04
C MET A 354 -5.33 -13.28 -1.53
N ILE A 355 -4.94 -12.70 -0.40
CA ILE A 355 -3.61 -12.90 0.20
C ILE A 355 -3.57 -14.26 0.89
N CYS A 356 -4.57 -14.57 1.72
CA CYS A 356 -4.63 -15.83 2.48
C CYS A 356 -4.66 -17.06 1.57
N TRP A 357 -5.53 -17.07 0.56
CA TRP A 357 -5.70 -18.23 -0.33
C TRP A 357 -4.47 -18.44 -1.24
N LYS A 358 -3.84 -17.36 -1.71
CA LYS A 358 -2.55 -17.45 -2.43
C LYS A 358 -1.45 -18.02 -1.54
N GLY A 359 -1.39 -17.61 -0.27
CA GLY A 359 -0.47 -18.18 0.72
C GLY A 359 -0.66 -19.70 0.90
N SER A 360 -1.89 -20.20 0.75
CA SER A 360 -2.20 -21.64 0.78
C SER A 360 -1.96 -22.38 -0.55
N GLY A 361 -1.49 -21.67 -1.58
CA GLY A 361 -1.17 -22.22 -2.90
C GLY A 361 -2.36 -22.31 -3.87
N PHE A 362 -3.46 -21.59 -3.63
CA PHE A 362 -4.58 -21.52 -4.59
C PHE A 362 -4.42 -20.33 -5.54
N GLY A 363 -4.69 -20.56 -6.83
CA GLY A 363 -4.90 -19.50 -7.82
C GLY A 363 -6.37 -19.06 -7.83
N PHE A 364 -6.62 -17.78 -8.12
CA PHE A 364 -7.98 -17.25 -8.26
C PHE A 364 -8.39 -17.15 -9.72
N TYR A 365 -9.57 -17.67 -10.02
CA TYR A 365 -10.15 -17.69 -11.34
C TYR A 365 -11.59 -17.17 -11.29
N LYS A 366 -12.01 -16.49 -12.36
CA LYS A 366 -13.38 -15.98 -12.54
C LYS A 366 -13.89 -15.16 -11.34
N ILE A 367 -13.03 -14.31 -10.80
CA ILE A 367 -13.43 -13.41 -9.71
C ILE A 367 -14.45 -12.42 -10.26
N GLN A 368 -15.62 -12.37 -9.64
CA GLN A 368 -16.70 -11.46 -10.02
C GLN A 368 -17.47 -10.99 -8.79
N GLU A 369 -18.03 -9.78 -8.87
CA GLU A 369 -19.00 -9.28 -7.90
C GLU A 369 -20.41 -9.71 -8.35
N ALA A 370 -21.16 -10.33 -7.46
CA ALA A 370 -22.54 -10.74 -7.69
C ALA A 370 -23.46 -10.07 -6.65
N THR A 371 -24.68 -9.78 -7.04
CA THR A 371 -25.72 -9.32 -6.11
C THR A 371 -26.66 -10.49 -5.81
N ILE A 372 -26.70 -10.93 -4.55
CA ILE A 372 -27.50 -12.05 -4.07
C ILE A 372 -28.36 -11.56 -2.91
N GLN A 373 -29.68 -11.66 -3.03
CA GLN A 373 -30.64 -11.13 -2.04
C GLN A 373 -30.38 -9.65 -1.66
N GLY A 374 -30.01 -8.84 -2.65
CA GLY A 374 -29.69 -7.41 -2.45
C GLY A 374 -28.31 -7.14 -1.83
N ALA A 375 -27.59 -8.17 -1.36
CA ALA A 375 -26.23 -8.04 -0.85
C ALA A 375 -25.20 -8.25 -1.97
N LYS A 376 -24.17 -7.41 -1.99
CA LYS A 376 -23.01 -7.58 -2.87
C LYS A 376 -22.02 -8.56 -2.24
N VAL A 377 -21.63 -9.58 -3.00
CA VAL A 377 -20.66 -10.58 -2.60
C VAL A 377 -19.68 -10.81 -3.73
N TYR A 378 -18.41 -11.06 -3.40
CA TYR A 378 -17.48 -11.58 -4.39
C TYR A 378 -17.58 -13.09 -4.46
N THR A 379 -17.46 -13.65 -5.65
CA THR A 379 -17.35 -15.09 -5.90
C THR A 379 -16.13 -15.39 -6.75
N ALA A 380 -15.48 -16.54 -6.53
CA ALA A 380 -14.35 -17.00 -7.34
C ALA A 380 -14.24 -18.53 -7.39
N GLU A 381 -13.52 -19.03 -8.38
CA GLU A 381 -13.01 -20.39 -8.45
C GLU A 381 -11.57 -20.41 -7.90
N LEU A 382 -11.30 -21.25 -6.90
CA LEU A 382 -9.97 -21.48 -6.35
C LEU A 382 -9.42 -22.76 -6.96
N LYS A 383 -8.36 -22.68 -7.76
CA LYS A 383 -7.74 -23.87 -8.40
C LYS A 383 -6.38 -24.16 -7.77
N LYS A 384 -6.11 -25.43 -7.47
CA LYS A 384 -4.80 -25.95 -7.04
C LYS A 384 -4.64 -27.37 -7.54
N GLU A 385 -3.61 -27.62 -8.35
CA GLU A 385 -3.24 -28.92 -8.97
C GLU A 385 -4.45 -29.76 -9.40
N ASN A 386 -5.02 -30.56 -8.49
CA ASN A 386 -6.12 -31.50 -8.74
C ASN A 386 -7.44 -31.13 -8.03
N SER A 387 -7.58 -29.90 -7.54
CA SER A 387 -8.76 -29.43 -6.81
C SER A 387 -9.25 -28.09 -7.34
N THR A 388 -10.56 -28.00 -7.53
CA THR A 388 -11.27 -26.73 -7.77
C THR A 388 -12.28 -26.55 -6.66
N LEU A 389 -12.16 -25.44 -5.92
CA LEU A 389 -13.13 -25.03 -4.93
C LEU A 389 -13.85 -23.78 -5.42
N TYR A 390 -15.04 -23.54 -4.89
CA TYR A 390 -15.85 -22.37 -5.20
C TYR A 390 -16.03 -21.57 -3.93
N THR A 391 -15.63 -20.31 -3.95
CA THR A 391 -15.63 -19.46 -2.76
C THR A 391 -16.43 -18.20 -2.97
N ALA A 392 -16.96 -17.66 -1.88
CA ALA A 392 -17.52 -16.32 -1.83
C ALA A 392 -17.10 -15.58 -0.55
N TRP A 393 -17.04 -14.25 -0.63
CA TRP A 393 -16.72 -13.43 0.53
C TRP A 393 -17.37 -12.05 0.50
N TRP A 394 -17.58 -11.51 1.70
CA TRP A 394 -18.05 -10.15 1.95
C TRP A 394 -17.63 -9.71 3.36
N TYR A 395 -17.82 -8.43 3.66
CA TYR A 395 -17.65 -7.84 4.98
C TYR A 395 -19.02 -7.65 5.63
N GLU A 396 -19.13 -8.00 6.90
CA GLU A 396 -20.38 -7.93 7.66
C GLU A 396 -20.13 -7.33 9.05
N SER A 397 -20.99 -6.41 9.45
CA SER A 397 -21.14 -5.92 10.82
C SER A 397 -22.55 -6.27 11.33
N ARG A 398 -22.89 -5.86 12.56
CA ARG A 398 -24.24 -6.04 13.13
C ARG A 398 -25.36 -5.41 12.30
N THR A 399 -25.04 -4.37 11.54
CA THR A 399 -26.04 -3.51 10.89
C THR A 399 -25.85 -3.38 9.39
N ARG A 400 -24.71 -3.82 8.84
CA ARG A 400 -24.35 -3.55 7.46
C ARG A 400 -23.52 -4.67 6.84
N ARG A 401 -23.71 -4.86 5.53
CA ARG A 401 -22.89 -5.73 4.68
C ARG A 401 -22.31 -4.93 3.53
N SER A 402 -21.10 -5.27 3.12
CA SER A 402 -20.48 -4.69 1.93
C SER A 402 -19.43 -5.62 1.34
N SER A 403 -19.27 -5.60 0.02
CA SER A 403 -18.11 -6.17 -0.66
C SER A 403 -16.93 -5.19 -0.75
N SER A 404 -17.19 -3.89 -0.55
CA SER A 404 -16.24 -2.80 -0.76
C SER A 404 -15.34 -2.58 0.46
N GLN A 405 -14.03 -2.68 0.24
CA GLN A 405 -13.04 -2.39 1.29
C GLN A 405 -13.10 -0.95 1.79
N LEU A 406 -13.36 0.01 0.91
CA LEU A 406 -13.43 1.41 1.29
C LEU A 406 -14.68 1.69 2.13
N GLU A 407 -15.81 1.10 1.73
CA GLU A 407 -17.09 1.33 2.37
C GLU A 407 -17.10 0.84 3.82
N TRP A 408 -16.68 -0.41 4.08
CA TRP A 408 -16.69 -0.91 5.45
C TRP A 408 -15.65 -0.21 6.33
N ARG A 409 -14.49 0.17 5.79
CA ARG A 409 -13.46 0.91 6.56
C ARG A 409 -13.96 2.28 6.95
N TRP A 410 -14.59 2.97 6.01
CA TRP A 410 -15.19 4.28 6.27
C TRP A 410 -16.32 4.17 7.29
N ASP A 411 -17.18 3.17 7.16
CA ASP A 411 -18.22 2.88 8.15
C ASP A 411 -17.60 2.62 9.52
N ALA A 412 -16.68 1.66 9.66
CA ALA A 412 -16.01 1.35 10.92
C ALA A 412 -15.33 2.56 11.57
N LEU A 413 -14.69 3.43 10.77
CA LEU A 413 -14.07 4.66 11.26
C LEU A 413 -15.10 5.67 11.80
N CYS A 414 -16.22 5.85 11.10
CA CYS A 414 -17.21 6.87 11.43
C CYS A 414 -18.25 6.41 12.46
N SER A 415 -18.63 5.14 12.43
CA SER A 415 -19.70 4.57 13.26
C SER A 415 -19.17 3.79 14.47
N GLY A 416 -17.88 3.41 14.48
CA GLY A 416 -17.32 2.51 15.47
C GLY A 416 -17.78 1.04 15.31
N ASN A 417 -18.41 0.69 14.18
CA ASN A 417 -18.83 -0.68 13.92
C ASN A 417 -17.62 -1.62 13.77
N ASN A 418 -17.69 -2.77 14.43
CA ASN A 418 -16.78 -3.88 14.18
C ASN A 418 -17.24 -4.67 12.97
N TYR A 419 -16.30 -4.99 12.09
CA TYR A 419 -16.54 -5.76 10.88
C TYR A 419 -15.87 -7.11 10.96
N TYR A 420 -16.45 -8.06 10.24
CA TYR A 420 -15.95 -9.41 10.07
C TYR A 420 -15.84 -9.69 8.57
N LEU A 421 -14.75 -10.32 8.16
CA LEU A 421 -14.68 -10.95 6.85
C LEU A 421 -15.37 -12.30 6.94
N VAL A 422 -16.43 -12.48 6.17
CA VAL A 422 -17.10 -13.76 5.99
C VAL A 422 -16.60 -14.40 4.71
N ASN A 423 -16.12 -15.64 4.77
CA ASN A 423 -15.71 -16.43 3.62
C ASN A 423 -16.35 -17.81 3.67
N ILE A 424 -17.05 -18.18 2.62
CA ILE A 424 -17.66 -19.51 2.45
C ILE A 424 -17.03 -20.20 1.25
N THR A 425 -16.67 -21.47 1.40
CA THR A 425 -16.05 -22.27 0.35
C THR A 425 -16.70 -23.64 0.28
N VAL A 426 -16.97 -24.12 -0.94
CA VAL A 426 -17.60 -25.41 -1.24
C VAL A 426 -16.83 -26.13 -2.35
N GLU A 427 -16.97 -27.44 -2.43
CA GLU A 427 -16.33 -28.25 -3.49
C GLU A 427 -17.15 -28.27 -4.79
N ASP A 428 -18.48 -28.22 -4.70
CA ASP A 428 -19.38 -28.17 -5.85
C ASP A 428 -19.97 -26.77 -6.06
N LYS A 429 -19.79 -26.23 -7.27
CA LYS A 429 -20.33 -24.94 -7.73
C LYS A 429 -21.82 -24.81 -7.48
N SER A 430 -22.57 -25.90 -7.62
CA SER A 430 -24.03 -25.92 -7.46
C SER A 430 -24.46 -25.54 -6.04
N LEU A 431 -23.59 -25.79 -5.05
CA LEU A 431 -23.87 -25.57 -3.63
C LEU A 431 -23.56 -24.13 -3.16
N LEU A 432 -22.70 -23.40 -3.87
CA LEU A 432 -22.23 -22.08 -3.43
C LEU A 432 -23.39 -21.08 -3.30
N GLY A 433 -24.24 -21.00 -4.32
CA GLY A 433 -25.38 -20.07 -4.34
C GLY A 433 -26.38 -20.31 -3.19
N PRO A 434 -26.84 -21.56 -2.99
CA PRO A 434 -27.66 -21.92 -1.83
C PRO A 434 -27.03 -21.57 -0.48
N GLU A 435 -25.75 -21.89 -0.25
CA GLU A 435 -25.08 -21.60 1.02
C GLU A 435 -24.94 -20.08 1.27
N ILE A 436 -24.62 -19.29 0.24
CA ILE A 436 -24.59 -17.82 0.39
C ILE A 436 -25.96 -17.29 0.83
N ARG A 437 -27.06 -17.74 0.19
CA ARG A 437 -28.41 -17.30 0.56
C ARG A 437 -28.78 -17.69 1.99
N ALA A 438 -28.40 -18.88 2.43
CA ALA A 438 -28.62 -19.33 3.79
C ALA A 438 -27.88 -18.46 4.82
N LEU A 439 -26.62 -18.13 4.54
CA LEU A 439 -25.81 -17.27 5.42
C LEU A 439 -26.34 -15.82 5.46
N LEU A 440 -26.69 -15.25 4.30
CA LEU A 440 -27.25 -13.90 4.21
C LEU A 440 -28.59 -13.78 4.95
N HIS A 441 -29.44 -14.80 4.91
CA HIS A 441 -30.67 -14.84 5.70
C HIS A 441 -30.40 -14.93 7.21
N THR A 442 -29.35 -15.65 7.61
CA THR A 442 -29.10 -15.95 9.02
C THR A 442 -28.54 -14.77 9.83
N HIS A 443 -27.81 -13.85 9.17
CA HIS A 443 -27.09 -12.73 9.79
C HIS A 443 -26.11 -13.20 10.87
N LEU A 444 -24.86 -13.43 10.46
CA LEU A 444 -23.88 -14.14 11.30
C LEU A 444 -23.41 -13.33 12.50
N ILE A 445 -23.40 -12.00 12.39
CA ILE A 445 -22.86 -11.10 13.41
C ILE A 445 -24.00 -10.55 14.26
N GLN A 446 -23.91 -10.75 15.58
CA GLN A 446 -24.89 -10.37 16.60
C GLN A 446 -24.43 -9.15 17.40
#